data_AF-A0A708L7Q4-F1
#
_entry.id   AF-A0A708L7Q4-F1
#
_cell.length_a   1.000
_cell.length_b   1.000
_cell.length_c   1.000
_cell.angle_alpha   90.00
_cell.angle_beta   90.00
_cell.angle_gamma   90.00
#
_symmetry.space_group_name_H-M   'P 1'
#
loop_
_entity.id
_entity.type
_entity.pdbx_description
1 polymer ?
#
loop_
_entity_poly.entity_id
_entity_poly.type
_entity_poly.pdbx_seq_one_letter_code
_entity_poly.pdbx_strand_id
1 'polypeptide(L)'
;MEKIVLYKNARGSCLFEKAISDGCKVILISDMYLPSAILKELLTSCGYDISNIPVYSSGEERYSKNSGKLFSIVKKNENVDIASWMHVGDNVHADILNAKKLGINTLHADWSEYNHGISNHWKAKDIIGESICKTLLLKQVSAFHQNDPLNEIGFKVFGPLLLGYVSWLANQLKIHKIDKALFLARDAHLIYKIYNEYFSEEHVKCEYLYISRASAYMVGMTDWPMHRIWHLFGGKNKKSIKKILAIAGLDASEHISDIHHVGFPDEEYIPVSGEEHKVHWLINKLFPYILLKNTQHREVYADYFKTACEGYKNIA
;
A
#
# COMPACT_ATOMS: atom_id res chain seq x y z
N MET A 1 -18.15 -4.51 14.82
CA MET A 1 -17.08 -3.95 13.96
C MET A 1 -15.71 -4.09 14.65
N GLU A 2 -15.68 -3.79 15.94
CA GLU A 2 -14.59 -3.89 16.91
C GLU A 2 -13.80 -5.22 16.80
N LYS A 3 -14.49 -6.37 16.76
CA LYS A 3 -13.84 -7.70 16.62
C LYS A 3 -12.95 -7.84 15.38
N ILE A 4 -13.18 -7.05 14.32
CA ILE A 4 -12.43 -7.10 13.06
C ILE A 4 -11.16 -6.23 13.12
N VAL A 5 -11.18 -5.16 13.94
CA VAL A 5 -10.15 -4.12 13.93
C VAL A 5 -9.29 -4.07 15.19
N LEU A 6 -9.77 -4.66 16.30
CA LEU A 6 -9.00 -4.81 17.52
C LEU A 6 -7.95 -5.90 17.36
N TYR A 7 -6.76 -5.66 17.91
CA TYR A 7 -5.66 -6.61 17.88
C TYR A 7 -4.84 -6.54 19.17
N LYS A 8 -4.10 -7.61 19.43
CA LYS A 8 -3.24 -7.76 20.60
C LYS A 8 -1.92 -7.02 20.37
N ASN A 9 -1.70 -5.91 21.08
CA ASN A 9 -0.41 -5.22 21.07
C ASN A 9 0.69 -6.07 21.74
N ALA A 10 1.84 -6.25 21.08
CA ALA A 10 2.91 -7.14 21.56
C ALA A 10 3.48 -6.74 22.94
N ARG A 11 3.68 -5.44 23.20
CA ARG A 11 4.22 -4.96 24.49
C ARG A 11 3.21 -5.16 25.62
N GLY A 12 1.95 -4.78 25.38
CA GLY A 12 0.85 -5.00 26.33
C GLY A 12 0.63 -6.49 26.63
N SER A 13 0.69 -7.34 25.60
CA SER A 13 0.61 -8.80 25.72
C SER A 13 1.71 -9.38 26.60
N CYS A 14 2.96 -9.00 26.34
CA CYS A 14 4.11 -9.48 27.10
C CYS A 14 4.01 -9.09 28.57
N LEU A 15 3.59 -7.85 28.86
CA LEU A 15 3.39 -7.38 30.22
C LEU A 15 2.25 -8.14 30.94
N PHE A 16 1.13 -8.36 30.24
CA PHE A 16 0.01 -9.12 30.76
C PHE A 16 0.41 -10.56 31.10
N GLU A 17 1.08 -11.25 30.17
CA GLU A 17 1.53 -12.63 30.36
C GLU A 17 2.57 -12.74 31.47
N LYS A 18 3.50 -11.78 31.57
CA LYS A 18 4.49 -11.71 32.65
C LYS A 18 3.82 -11.56 34.01
N ALA A 19 2.85 -10.65 34.13
CA ALA A 19 2.12 -10.44 35.39
C ALA A 19 1.37 -11.71 35.83
N ILE A 20 0.76 -12.43 34.89
CA ILE A 20 0.13 -13.72 35.20
C ILE A 20 1.18 -14.76 35.65
N SER A 21 2.31 -14.86 34.94
CA SER A 21 3.38 -15.81 35.28
C SER A 21 4.03 -15.55 36.64
N ASP A 22 4.03 -14.30 37.08
CA ASP A 22 4.54 -13.87 38.38
C ASP A 22 3.53 -14.06 39.52
N GLY A 23 2.33 -14.58 39.21
CA GLY A 23 1.26 -14.77 40.19
C GLY A 23 0.60 -13.47 40.63
N CYS A 24 0.73 -12.38 39.86
CA CYS A 24 0.04 -11.13 40.17
C CYS A 24 -1.48 -11.28 39.97
N LYS A 25 -2.27 -10.64 40.84
CA LYS A 25 -3.70 -10.46 40.61
C LYS A 25 -3.90 -9.42 39.49
N VAL A 26 -4.28 -9.88 38.30
CA VAL A 26 -4.56 -9.00 37.16
C VAL A 26 -6.03 -8.58 37.16
N ILE A 27 -6.29 -7.30 36.98
CA ILE A 27 -7.63 -6.69 36.86
C ILE A 27 -7.61 -5.76 35.65
N LEU A 28 -8.65 -5.82 34.81
CA LEU A 28 -8.76 -4.98 33.62
C LEU A 28 -9.77 -3.85 33.86
N ILE A 29 -9.37 -2.61 33.59
CA ILE A 29 -10.17 -1.42 33.90
C ILE A 29 -10.20 -0.49 32.68
N SER A 30 -11.40 -0.24 32.15
CA SER A 30 -11.58 0.54 30.93
C SER A 30 -12.65 1.63 31.06
N ASP A 31 -12.32 2.84 30.61
CA ASP A 31 -13.30 3.92 30.44
C ASP A 31 -14.05 3.72 29.11
N MET A 32 -14.87 2.68 29.06
CA MET A 32 -15.67 2.31 27.89
C MET A 32 -17.16 2.32 28.21
N TYR A 33 -17.98 2.53 27.18
CA TYR A 33 -19.44 2.46 27.29
C TYR A 33 -19.98 1.02 27.18
N LEU A 34 -19.16 0.08 26.69
CA LEU A 34 -19.55 -1.31 26.51
C LEU A 34 -19.58 -2.06 27.85
N PRO A 35 -20.52 -3.01 28.07
CA PRO A 35 -20.54 -3.86 29.25
C PRO A 35 -19.28 -4.72 29.37
N SER A 36 -18.91 -5.08 30.60
CA SER A 36 -17.71 -5.87 30.91
C SER A 36 -17.75 -7.27 30.28
N ALA A 37 -18.94 -7.86 30.14
CA ALA A 37 -19.13 -9.12 29.41
C ALA A 37 -18.70 -9.02 27.93
N ILE A 38 -19.04 -7.91 27.27
CA ILE A 38 -18.65 -7.66 25.88
C ILE A 38 -17.15 -7.38 25.79
N LEU A 39 -16.58 -6.60 26.72
CA LEU A 39 -15.13 -6.38 26.79
C LEU A 39 -14.36 -7.70 26.96
N LYS A 40 -14.88 -8.63 27.78
CA LYS A 40 -14.32 -9.97 27.93
C LYS A 40 -14.30 -10.71 26.59
N GLU A 41 -15.43 -10.74 25.88
CA GLU A 41 -15.46 -11.39 24.55
C GLU A 41 -14.47 -10.78 23.56
N LEU A 42 -14.36 -9.45 23.53
CA LEU A 42 -13.44 -8.75 22.60
C LEU A 42 -11.98 -9.12 22.88
N LEU A 43 -11.57 -9.10 24.15
CA LEU A 43 -10.22 -9.45 24.55
C LEU A 43 -9.93 -10.94 24.30
N THR A 44 -10.89 -11.83 24.59
CA THR A 44 -10.75 -13.26 24.26
C THR A 44 -10.61 -13.48 22.75
N SER A 45 -11.38 -12.76 21.92
CA SER A 45 -11.22 -12.84 20.46
C SER A 45 -9.88 -12.31 19.96
N CYS A 46 -9.21 -11.45 20.73
CA CYS A 46 -7.85 -10.99 20.44
C CYS A 46 -6.77 -11.96 20.94
N GLY A 47 -7.13 -13.09 21.56
CA GLY A 47 -6.18 -14.10 22.03
C GLY A 47 -5.64 -13.86 23.45
N TYR A 48 -6.40 -13.17 24.31
CA TYR A 48 -6.14 -13.15 25.75
C TYR A 48 -6.93 -14.26 26.46
N ASP A 49 -6.28 -15.03 27.34
CA ASP A 49 -6.99 -15.90 28.29
C ASP A 49 -7.34 -15.08 29.54
N ILE A 50 -8.60 -14.66 29.63
CA ILE A 50 -9.11 -13.78 30.69
C ILE A 50 -10.39 -14.34 31.33
N SER A 51 -10.65 -15.64 31.17
CA SER A 51 -11.85 -16.31 31.71
C SER A 51 -12.07 -16.03 33.20
N ASN A 52 -10.99 -16.03 33.98
CA ASN A 52 -10.97 -15.81 35.43
C ASN A 52 -10.52 -14.41 35.85
N ILE A 53 -10.41 -13.46 34.92
CA ILE A 53 -9.90 -12.11 35.20
C ILE A 53 -11.08 -11.13 35.35
N PRO A 54 -11.14 -10.36 36.45
CA PRO A 54 -12.13 -9.31 36.62
C PRO A 54 -11.96 -8.21 35.58
N VAL A 55 -13.07 -7.75 35.00
CA VAL A 55 -13.12 -6.65 34.03
C VAL A 55 -14.11 -5.63 34.53
N TYR A 56 -13.68 -4.36 34.57
CA TYR A 56 -14.47 -3.22 35.00
C TYR A 56 -14.60 -2.22 33.86
N SER A 57 -15.85 -1.83 33.57
CA SER A 57 -16.18 -0.86 32.54
C SER A 57 -16.88 0.35 33.12
N SER A 58 -16.46 1.56 32.75
CA SER A 58 -17.08 2.79 33.23
C SER A 58 -18.57 2.92 32.87
N GLY A 59 -19.01 2.33 31.76
CA GLY A 59 -20.41 2.34 31.33
C GLY A 59 -21.31 1.45 32.20
N GLU A 60 -20.76 0.36 32.72
CA GLU A 60 -21.46 -0.57 33.62
C GLU A 60 -21.43 -0.07 35.06
N GLU A 61 -20.25 0.37 35.53
CA GLU A 61 -20.06 0.90 36.89
C GLU A 61 -20.62 2.31 37.06
N ARG A 62 -20.88 3.04 35.97
CA ARG A 62 -21.28 4.46 35.93
C ARG A 62 -20.26 5.43 36.53
N TYR A 63 -19.01 5.00 36.67
CA TYR A 63 -17.90 5.79 37.17
C TYR A 63 -16.66 5.59 36.29
N SER A 64 -15.93 6.67 36.03
CA SER A 64 -14.74 6.66 35.16
C SER A 64 -13.43 6.80 35.92
N LYS A 65 -12.33 6.32 35.33
CA LYS A 65 -10.95 6.58 35.75
C LYS A 65 -10.65 8.08 35.70
N ASN A 66 -11.23 8.79 34.72
CA ASN A 66 -11.14 10.25 34.64
C ASN A 66 -11.65 10.97 35.90
N SER A 67 -12.65 10.41 36.59
CA SER A 67 -13.12 10.95 37.88
C SER A 67 -12.36 10.42 39.09
N GLY A 68 -11.50 9.42 38.92
CA GLY A 68 -10.84 8.66 39.98
C GLY A 68 -11.74 7.63 40.68
N LYS A 69 -13.08 7.74 40.57
CA LYS A 69 -14.03 6.90 41.32
C LYS A 69 -14.00 5.43 40.93
N LEU A 70 -13.69 5.10 39.67
CA LEU A 70 -13.60 3.72 39.22
C LEU A 70 -12.49 2.96 39.95
N PHE A 71 -11.34 3.60 40.24
CA PHE A 71 -10.27 2.98 41.01
C PHE A 71 -10.72 2.63 42.44
N SER A 72 -11.50 3.51 43.07
CA SER A 72 -12.04 3.27 44.42
C SER A 72 -13.02 2.08 44.46
N ILE A 73 -13.81 1.89 43.40
CA ILE A 73 -14.72 0.74 43.26
C ILE A 73 -13.93 -0.55 43.11
N VAL A 74 -12.94 -0.55 42.21
CA VAL A 74 -12.08 -1.73 42.01
C VAL A 74 -11.35 -2.07 43.31
N LYS A 75 -10.78 -1.08 44.01
CA LYS A 75 -10.15 -1.28 45.32
C LYS A 75 -11.10 -1.99 46.30
N LYS A 76 -12.34 -1.51 46.40
CA LYS A 76 -13.35 -2.05 47.31
C LYS A 76 -13.76 -3.48 46.94
N ASN A 77 -14.08 -3.72 45.67
CA ASN A 77 -14.60 -5.00 45.20
C ASN A 77 -13.52 -6.09 45.18
N GLU A 78 -12.29 -5.71 44.83
CA GLU A 78 -11.18 -6.65 44.68
C GLU A 78 -10.30 -6.76 45.93
N ASN A 79 -10.60 -5.95 46.96
CA ASN A 79 -9.86 -5.84 48.22
C ASN A 79 -8.33 -5.69 48.01
N VAL A 80 -7.94 -4.77 47.11
CA VAL A 80 -6.55 -4.55 46.71
C VAL A 80 -5.91 -3.49 47.61
N ASP A 81 -4.67 -3.74 48.06
CA ASP A 81 -3.86 -2.73 48.72
C ASP A 81 -3.30 -1.73 47.70
N ILE A 82 -3.51 -0.44 47.96
CA ILE A 82 -3.09 0.67 47.09
C ILE A 82 -1.57 0.64 46.89
N ALA A 83 -0.79 0.36 47.93
CA ALA A 83 0.67 0.37 47.83
C ALA A 83 1.21 -0.76 46.93
N SER A 84 0.48 -1.87 46.85
CA SER A 84 0.81 -3.03 46.00
C SER A 84 0.28 -2.91 44.55
N TRP A 85 -0.60 -1.94 44.29
CA TRP A 85 -1.25 -1.79 43.00
C TRP A 85 -0.37 -0.99 42.02
N MET A 86 0.03 -1.65 40.92
CA MET A 86 0.55 -1.00 39.72
C MET A 86 -0.56 -0.87 38.65
N HIS A 87 -0.97 0.35 38.32
CA HIS A 87 -1.89 0.63 37.22
C HIS A 87 -1.12 0.93 35.94
N VAL A 88 -1.54 0.32 34.82
CA VAL A 88 -0.90 0.49 33.51
C VAL A 88 -1.93 0.99 32.52
N GLY A 89 -1.66 2.13 31.89
CA GLY A 89 -2.59 2.75 30.93
C GLY A 89 -1.92 3.84 30.12
N ASP A 90 -2.56 4.23 29.02
CA ASP A 90 -2.01 5.14 28.01
C ASP A 90 -2.47 6.59 28.20
N ASN A 91 -3.62 6.82 28.85
CA ASN A 91 -4.12 8.16 29.10
C ASN A 91 -3.42 8.79 30.31
N VAL A 92 -2.55 9.78 30.06
CA VAL A 92 -1.79 10.45 31.12
C VAL A 92 -2.70 11.04 32.20
N HIS A 93 -3.87 11.59 31.84
CA HIS A 93 -4.75 12.20 32.83
C HIS A 93 -5.57 11.15 33.61
N ALA A 94 -6.28 10.28 32.91
CA ALA A 94 -7.19 9.31 33.51
C ALA A 94 -6.47 8.13 34.17
N ASP A 95 -5.43 7.59 33.53
CA ASP A 95 -4.70 6.42 34.04
C ASP A 95 -3.55 6.81 34.97
N ILE A 96 -2.80 7.87 34.66
CA ILE A 96 -1.58 8.19 35.41
C ILE A 96 -1.86 9.19 36.53
N LEU A 97 -2.32 10.40 36.20
CA LEU A 97 -2.47 11.46 37.19
C LEU A 97 -3.55 11.14 38.23
N ASN A 98 -4.71 10.63 37.80
CA ASN A 98 -5.81 10.33 38.73
C ASN A 98 -5.56 9.10 39.59
N ALA A 99 -4.86 8.07 39.08
CA ALA A 99 -4.43 6.95 39.91
C ALA A 99 -3.39 7.38 40.95
N LYS A 100 -2.39 8.21 40.56
CA LYS A 100 -1.39 8.76 41.49
C LYS A 100 -2.00 9.58 42.63
N LYS A 101 -3.08 10.36 42.38
CA LYS A 101 -3.80 11.10 43.44
C LYS A 101 -4.36 10.19 44.53
N LEU A 102 -4.61 8.92 44.22
CA LEU A 102 -5.08 7.91 45.16
C LEU A 102 -3.94 7.10 45.78
N GLY A 103 -2.68 7.41 45.46
CA GLY A 103 -1.49 6.69 45.94
C GLY A 103 -1.16 5.41 45.17
N ILE A 104 -1.84 5.15 44.05
CA ILE A 104 -1.60 3.96 43.21
C ILE A 104 -0.29 4.16 42.42
N ASN A 105 0.56 3.13 42.36
CA ASN A 105 1.74 3.15 41.49
C ASN A 105 1.31 3.08 40.03
N THR A 106 2.01 3.76 39.13
CA THR A 106 1.58 3.84 37.73
C THR A 106 2.73 3.62 36.76
N LEU A 107 2.45 2.88 35.68
CA LEU A 107 3.31 2.76 34.50
C LEU A 107 2.57 3.31 33.29
N HIS A 108 3.20 4.25 32.56
CA HIS A 108 2.60 4.80 31.34
C HIS A 108 2.82 3.85 30.16
N ALA A 109 1.73 3.44 29.52
CA ALA A 109 1.76 2.59 28.33
C ALA A 109 2.07 3.42 27.07
N ASP A 110 3.32 3.85 26.92
CA ASP A 110 3.80 4.71 25.83
C ASP A 110 3.71 4.09 24.42
N TRP A 111 3.41 2.80 24.34
CA TRP A 111 3.19 2.02 23.13
C TRP A 111 1.76 2.10 22.61
N SER A 112 0.84 2.68 23.38
CA SER A 112 -0.47 3.12 22.92
C SER A 112 -0.52 4.63 23.06
N GLU A 113 -0.83 5.32 21.98
CA GLU A 113 -1.12 6.74 22.02
C GLU A 113 -2.63 6.94 21.88
N TYR A 114 -3.23 7.48 22.94
CA TYR A 114 -4.55 8.07 22.86
C TYR A 114 -4.38 9.54 22.50
N ASN A 115 -4.57 9.90 21.23
CA ASN A 115 -4.57 11.30 20.82
C ASN A 115 -6.01 11.79 20.63
N HIS A 116 -6.56 12.49 21.64
CA HIS A 116 -7.85 13.21 21.59
C HIS A 116 -7.82 14.41 20.62
N GLY A 117 -7.07 14.32 19.51
CA GLY A 117 -7.08 15.37 18.50
C GLY A 117 -8.53 15.66 18.10
N ILE A 118 -8.90 16.94 18.04
CA ILE A 118 -10.23 17.34 17.59
C ILE A 118 -10.42 16.72 16.22
N SER A 119 -11.31 15.72 16.14
CA SER A 119 -11.65 15.10 14.88
C SER A 119 -12.39 16.14 14.06
N ASN A 120 -11.70 16.85 13.20
CA ASN A 120 -12.28 17.80 12.25
C ASN A 120 -13.01 17.06 11.10
N HIS A 121 -13.59 15.89 11.35
CA HIS A 121 -14.28 15.07 10.36
C HIS A 121 -15.40 15.84 9.65
N TRP A 122 -16.06 16.79 10.33
CA TRP A 122 -17.05 17.67 9.71
C TRP A 122 -16.47 18.65 8.67
N LYS A 123 -15.15 18.87 8.66
CA LYS A 123 -14.44 19.65 7.63
C LYS A 123 -13.88 18.76 6.51
N ALA A 124 -13.85 17.45 6.71
CA ALA A 124 -13.29 16.50 5.77
C ALA A 124 -14.28 16.23 4.63
N LYS A 125 -13.81 16.31 3.38
CA LYS A 125 -14.61 15.84 2.22
C LYS A 125 -14.69 14.32 2.17
N ASP A 126 -13.61 13.65 2.58
CA ASP A 126 -13.53 12.19 2.68
C ASP A 126 -13.14 11.82 4.12
N ILE A 127 -14.16 11.52 4.93
CA ILE A 127 -14.01 11.16 6.33
C ILE A 127 -13.28 9.82 6.48
N ILE A 128 -13.52 8.87 5.57
CA ILE A 128 -12.97 7.52 5.66
C ILE A 128 -11.49 7.55 5.31
N GLY A 129 -11.13 8.18 4.18
CA GLY A 129 -9.74 8.35 3.77
C GLY A 129 -8.92 9.10 4.81
N GLU A 130 -9.46 10.18 5.38
CA GLU A 130 -8.79 10.93 6.45
C GLU A 130 -8.60 10.07 7.72
N SER A 131 -9.61 9.28 8.11
CA SER A 131 -9.53 8.40 9.27
C SER A 131 -8.45 7.33 9.11
N ILE A 132 -8.37 6.71 7.92
CA ILE A 132 -7.32 5.74 7.58
C ILE A 132 -5.94 6.40 7.67
N CYS A 133 -5.75 7.54 6.99
CA CYS A 133 -4.47 8.26 7.00
C CYS A 133 -4.04 8.66 8.42
N LYS A 134 -4.96 9.17 9.24
CA LYS A 134 -4.67 9.51 10.64
C LYS A 134 -4.29 8.29 11.47
N THR A 135 -4.97 7.16 11.26
CA THR A 135 -4.67 5.92 11.96
C THR A 135 -3.23 5.47 11.65
N LEU A 136 -2.78 5.60 10.40
CA LEU A 136 -1.43 5.21 9.97
C LEU A 136 -0.30 6.05 10.58
N LEU A 137 -0.63 7.21 11.15
CA LEU A 137 0.32 8.05 11.89
C LEU A 137 0.45 7.64 13.36
N LEU A 138 -0.45 6.80 13.87
CA LEU A 138 -0.43 6.36 15.26
C LEU A 138 0.76 5.43 15.52
N LYS A 139 1.36 5.55 16.72
CA LYS A 139 2.50 4.71 17.13
C LYS A 139 2.18 3.22 17.09
N GLN A 140 0.94 2.86 17.38
CA GLN A 140 0.46 1.49 17.41
C GLN A 140 0.61 0.80 16.05
N VAL A 141 0.63 1.57 14.95
CA VAL A 141 0.77 1.04 13.58
C VAL A 141 2.15 0.46 13.30
N SER A 142 3.17 0.83 14.08
CA SER A 142 4.50 0.21 13.99
C SER A 142 4.48 -1.31 14.21
N ALA A 143 3.42 -1.86 14.81
CA ALA A 143 3.24 -3.31 14.93
C ALA A 143 2.98 -4.03 13.59
N PHE A 144 2.57 -3.32 12.54
CA PHE A 144 2.17 -3.90 11.26
C PHE A 144 3.19 -3.76 10.14
N HIS A 145 4.31 -3.07 10.39
CA HIS A 145 5.37 -2.91 9.42
C HIS A 145 6.75 -3.08 10.05
N GLN A 146 7.73 -3.43 9.24
CA GLN A 146 9.11 -3.50 9.70
C GLN A 146 9.66 -2.08 9.95
N ASN A 147 10.65 -1.97 10.83
CA ASN A 147 11.39 -0.73 11.07
C ASN A 147 12.41 -0.49 9.94
N ASP A 148 11.90 -0.39 8.72
CA ASP A 148 12.65 -0.06 7.52
C ASP A 148 11.96 1.12 6.81
N PRO A 149 12.68 2.20 6.46
CA PRO A 149 12.08 3.40 5.87
C PRO A 149 11.27 3.11 4.59
N LEU A 150 11.70 2.16 3.76
CA LEU A 150 10.99 1.85 2.52
C LEU A 150 9.68 1.10 2.80
N ASN A 151 9.69 0.15 3.73
CA ASN A 151 8.48 -0.51 4.20
C ASN A 151 7.51 0.46 4.88
N GLU A 152 8.01 1.41 5.67
CA GLU A 152 7.18 2.43 6.30
C GLU A 152 6.50 3.33 5.27
N ILE A 153 7.24 3.81 4.26
CA ILE A 153 6.66 4.58 3.15
C ILE A 153 5.64 3.74 2.36
N GLY A 154 5.97 2.47 2.10
CA GLY A 154 5.07 1.51 1.48
C GLY A 154 3.76 1.35 2.26
N PHE A 155 3.84 1.17 3.57
CA PHE A 155 2.69 0.94 4.44
C PHE A 155 1.85 2.19 4.69
N LYS A 156 2.49 3.34 4.95
CA LYS A 156 1.79 4.58 5.36
C LYS A 156 1.33 5.45 4.19
N VAL A 157 2.01 5.38 3.04
CA VAL A 157 1.76 6.28 1.90
C VAL A 157 1.26 5.52 0.68
N PHE A 158 2.06 4.60 0.13
CA PHE A 158 1.70 3.92 -1.12
C PHE A 158 0.58 2.89 -0.92
N GLY A 159 0.52 2.22 0.23
CA GLY A 159 -0.50 1.23 0.56
C GLY A 159 -1.91 1.81 0.47
N PRO A 160 -2.23 2.88 1.23
CA PRO A 160 -3.55 3.53 1.15
C PRO A 160 -3.84 4.12 -0.22
N LEU A 161 -2.83 4.70 -0.88
CA LEU A 161 -2.98 5.25 -2.23
C LEU A 161 -3.37 4.16 -3.23
N LEU A 162 -2.64 3.04 -3.23
CA LEU A 162 -2.91 1.91 -4.12
C LEU A 162 -4.22 1.21 -3.76
N LEU A 163 -4.53 1.05 -2.48
CA LEU A 163 -5.81 0.49 -2.03
C LEU A 163 -6.98 1.34 -2.52
N GLY A 164 -6.90 2.66 -2.35
CA GLY A 164 -7.91 3.59 -2.85
C GLY A 164 -8.05 3.55 -4.37
N TYR A 165 -6.92 3.55 -5.09
CA TYR A 165 -6.90 3.47 -6.55
C TYR A 165 -7.50 2.15 -7.06
N VAL A 166 -7.10 1.01 -6.51
CA VAL A 166 -7.59 -0.32 -6.93
C VAL A 166 -9.05 -0.50 -6.55
N SER A 167 -9.48 0.00 -5.38
CA SER A 167 -10.90 0.01 -5.01
C SER A 167 -11.74 0.85 -5.97
N TRP A 168 -11.23 2.02 -6.37
CA TRP A 168 -11.88 2.86 -7.38
C TRP A 168 -11.94 2.13 -8.73
N LEU A 169 -10.83 1.53 -9.18
CA LEU A 169 -10.75 0.77 -10.43
C LEU A 169 -11.77 -0.36 -10.43
N ALA A 170 -11.84 -1.15 -9.36
CA ALA A 170 -12.80 -2.23 -9.22
C ALA A 170 -14.25 -1.73 -9.35
N ASN A 171 -14.55 -0.58 -8.75
CA ASN A 171 -15.86 0.04 -8.91
C ASN A 171 -16.12 0.53 -10.35
N GLN A 172 -15.11 1.06 -11.04
CA GLN A 172 -15.26 1.45 -12.46
C GLN A 172 -15.56 0.24 -13.35
N LEU A 173 -14.84 -0.88 -13.16
CA LEU A 173 -15.06 -2.11 -13.93
C LEU A 173 -16.51 -2.61 -13.78
N LYS A 174 -17.08 -2.51 -12.57
CA LYS A 174 -18.49 -2.84 -12.30
C LYS A 174 -19.46 -1.88 -12.99
N ILE A 175 -19.28 -0.57 -12.79
CA ILE A 175 -20.18 0.46 -13.33
C ILE A 175 -20.26 0.36 -14.85
N HIS A 176 -19.11 0.14 -15.49
CA HIS A 176 -19.00 0.00 -16.94
C HIS A 176 -19.30 -1.41 -17.45
N LYS A 177 -19.64 -2.36 -16.56
CA LYS A 177 -19.97 -3.76 -16.89
C LYS A 177 -18.90 -4.39 -17.76
N ILE A 178 -17.65 -4.24 -17.35
CA ILE A 178 -16.48 -4.79 -18.02
C ILE A 178 -16.46 -6.30 -17.82
N ASP A 179 -16.38 -7.05 -18.91
CA ASP A 179 -16.31 -8.52 -18.88
C ASP A 179 -14.85 -8.98 -18.73
N LYS A 180 -13.88 -8.19 -19.22
CA LYS A 180 -12.45 -8.47 -19.15
C LYS A 180 -11.60 -7.24 -18.92
N ALA A 181 -10.67 -7.32 -17.97
CA ALA A 181 -9.68 -6.28 -17.67
C ALA A 181 -8.26 -6.75 -17.99
N LEU A 182 -7.55 -5.99 -18.82
CA LEU A 182 -6.21 -6.26 -19.29
C LEU A 182 -5.18 -5.41 -18.54
N PHE A 183 -4.35 -6.06 -17.72
CA PHE A 183 -3.31 -5.38 -16.94
C PHE A 183 -1.99 -5.43 -17.70
N LEU A 184 -1.56 -4.28 -18.23
CA LEU A 184 -0.35 -4.19 -19.03
C LEU A 184 0.92 -4.29 -18.17
N ALA A 185 1.91 -5.03 -18.67
CA ALA A 185 3.15 -5.25 -17.95
C ALA A 185 3.96 -3.98 -17.67
N ARG A 186 4.87 -4.08 -16.69
CA ARG A 186 5.67 -3.01 -16.05
C ARG A 186 4.92 -2.20 -15.00
N ASP A 187 3.87 -1.49 -15.39
CA ASP A 187 3.25 -0.48 -14.50
C ASP A 187 2.07 -1.07 -13.72
N ALA A 188 1.34 -2.03 -14.29
CA ALA A 188 0.14 -2.59 -13.68
C ALA A 188 0.39 -3.88 -12.88
N HIS A 189 1.64 -4.34 -12.69
CA HIS A 189 1.91 -5.62 -12.02
C HIS A 189 1.41 -5.65 -10.58
N LEU A 190 1.72 -4.61 -9.80
CA LEU A 190 1.30 -4.52 -8.41
C LEU A 190 -0.22 -4.30 -8.30
N ILE A 191 -0.78 -3.49 -9.19
CA ILE A 191 -2.23 -3.23 -9.29
C ILE A 191 -2.97 -4.54 -9.59
N TYR A 192 -2.50 -5.32 -10.57
CA TYR A 192 -3.04 -6.64 -10.92
C TYR A 192 -3.04 -7.60 -9.73
N LYS A 193 -1.93 -7.64 -8.97
CA LYS A 193 -1.84 -8.47 -7.77
C LYS A 193 -2.85 -8.06 -6.71
N ILE A 194 -2.88 -6.76 -6.35
CA ILE A 194 -3.81 -6.25 -5.33
C ILE A 194 -5.26 -6.45 -5.76
N TYR A 195 -5.58 -6.20 -7.04
CA TYR A 195 -6.92 -6.41 -7.57
C TYR A 195 -7.34 -7.88 -7.43
N ASN A 196 -6.51 -8.81 -7.89
CA ASN A 196 -6.84 -10.25 -7.81
C ASN A 196 -6.95 -10.79 -6.39
N GLU A 197 -6.22 -10.20 -5.45
CA GLU A 197 -6.21 -10.68 -4.07
C GLU A 197 -7.40 -10.14 -3.26
N TYR A 198 -7.79 -8.88 -3.48
CA TYR A 198 -8.75 -8.19 -2.61
C TYR A 198 -10.04 -7.74 -3.29
N PHE A 199 -10.06 -7.63 -4.63
CA PHE A 199 -11.14 -6.98 -5.36
C PHE A 199 -11.66 -7.77 -6.58
N SER A 200 -11.08 -8.94 -6.88
CA SER A 200 -11.52 -9.74 -8.02
C SER A 200 -12.96 -10.20 -7.84
N GLU A 201 -13.72 -10.10 -8.93
CA GLU A 201 -15.09 -10.60 -8.98
C GLU A 201 -15.23 -11.61 -10.09
N GLU A 202 -16.09 -12.61 -9.89
CA GLU A 202 -16.26 -13.71 -10.84
C GLU A 202 -16.70 -13.24 -12.23
N HIS A 203 -17.39 -12.10 -12.32
CA HIS A 203 -17.91 -11.57 -13.56
C HIS A 203 -16.86 -10.80 -14.40
N VAL A 204 -15.70 -10.44 -13.83
CA VAL A 204 -14.63 -9.74 -14.55
C VAL A 204 -13.44 -10.67 -14.72
N LYS A 205 -13.15 -11.09 -15.95
CA LYS A 205 -11.93 -11.85 -16.22
C LYS A 205 -10.72 -10.92 -16.19
N CYS A 206 -9.70 -11.24 -15.41
CA CYS A 206 -8.45 -10.48 -15.43
C CYS A 206 -7.33 -11.24 -16.12
N GLU A 207 -6.56 -10.52 -16.94
CA GLU A 207 -5.40 -11.06 -17.64
C GLU A 207 -4.24 -10.07 -17.57
N TYR A 208 -3.03 -10.58 -17.31
CA TYR A 208 -1.81 -9.79 -17.30
C TYR A 208 -1.10 -9.92 -18.64
N LEU A 209 -1.03 -8.82 -19.40
CA LEU A 209 -0.47 -8.81 -20.75
C LEU A 209 0.98 -8.35 -20.76
N TYR A 210 1.84 -9.18 -21.34
CA TYR A 210 3.26 -8.93 -21.46
C TYR A 210 3.54 -8.00 -22.63
N ILE A 211 3.59 -6.70 -22.33
CA ILE A 211 3.99 -5.65 -23.28
C ILE A 211 5.24 -4.92 -22.76
N SER A 212 6.14 -4.55 -23.67
CA SER A 212 7.31 -3.74 -23.33
C SER A 212 7.23 -2.37 -24.03
N ARG A 213 7.93 -1.36 -23.50
CA ARG A 213 7.94 -0.03 -24.14
C ARG A 213 8.52 -0.07 -25.55
N ALA A 214 9.58 -0.86 -25.78
CA ALA A 214 10.21 -1.01 -27.10
C ALA A 214 9.22 -1.58 -28.12
N SER A 215 8.50 -2.61 -27.69
CA SER A 215 7.39 -3.26 -28.35
C SER A 215 6.28 -2.27 -28.75
N ALA A 216 5.84 -1.42 -27.82
CA ALA A 216 4.83 -0.40 -28.08
C ALA A 216 5.34 0.73 -29.00
N TYR A 217 6.63 1.09 -28.93
CA TYR A 217 7.23 2.10 -29.81
C TYR A 217 7.20 1.68 -31.27
N MET A 218 7.54 0.42 -31.58
CA MET A 218 7.49 -0.10 -32.95
C MET A 218 6.10 0.05 -33.55
N VAL A 219 5.06 -0.33 -32.82
CA VAL A 219 3.67 -0.26 -33.32
C VAL A 219 3.17 1.19 -33.39
N GLY A 220 3.53 2.02 -32.41
CA GLY A 220 3.06 3.40 -32.30
C GLY A 220 3.71 4.39 -33.27
N MET A 221 4.70 3.96 -34.06
CA MET A 221 5.27 4.73 -35.16
C MET A 221 4.41 4.57 -36.43
N THR A 222 3.44 5.46 -36.57
CA THR A 222 2.53 5.55 -37.72
C THR A 222 2.88 6.71 -38.67
N ASP A 223 3.60 7.69 -38.15
CA ASP A 223 4.00 8.94 -38.81
C ASP A 223 5.45 9.28 -38.44
N TRP A 224 5.94 10.47 -38.82
CA TRP A 224 7.26 10.99 -38.44
C TRP A 224 7.17 11.91 -37.19
N PRO A 225 7.05 11.38 -35.97
CA PRO A 225 6.98 12.19 -34.77
C PRO A 225 8.39 12.59 -34.33
N MET A 226 8.88 13.70 -34.88
CA MET A 226 10.24 14.20 -34.62
C MET A 226 10.56 14.34 -33.12
N HIS A 227 9.56 14.68 -32.30
CA HIS A 227 9.69 14.78 -30.84
C HIS A 227 9.78 13.42 -30.12
N ARG A 228 9.30 12.32 -30.71
CA ARG A 228 9.34 10.97 -30.09
C ARG A 228 10.59 10.18 -30.46
N ILE A 229 11.24 10.51 -31.57
CA ILE A 229 12.44 9.83 -32.08
C ILE A 229 13.61 9.90 -31.07
N TRP A 230 13.68 10.98 -30.29
CA TRP A 230 14.66 11.10 -29.20
C TRP A 230 14.60 9.93 -28.20
N HIS A 231 13.44 9.28 -28.01
CA HIS A 231 13.34 8.13 -27.10
C HIS A 231 14.07 6.88 -27.58
N LEU A 232 14.35 6.75 -28.88
CA LEU A 232 15.07 5.60 -29.43
C LEU A 232 16.53 5.59 -28.94
N PHE A 233 17.21 6.73 -29.05
CA PHE A 233 18.65 6.86 -28.81
C PHE A 233 19.03 7.72 -27.59
N GLY A 234 18.09 8.49 -27.04
CA GLY A 234 18.28 9.26 -25.82
C GLY A 234 18.22 8.43 -24.54
N GLY A 235 18.40 9.12 -23.41
CA GLY A 235 18.34 8.56 -22.06
C GLY A 235 19.72 8.34 -21.41
N LYS A 236 19.70 7.88 -20.15
CA LYS A 236 20.93 7.68 -19.36
C LYS A 236 21.79 6.51 -19.87
N ASN A 237 21.15 5.49 -20.43
CA ASN A 237 21.85 4.31 -20.95
C ASN A 237 22.19 4.52 -22.42
N LYS A 238 23.48 4.68 -22.71
CA LYS A 238 24.00 4.72 -24.08
C LYS A 238 23.77 3.36 -24.76
N LYS A 239 23.47 3.40 -26.06
CA LYS A 239 23.12 2.23 -26.87
C LYS A 239 23.96 2.23 -28.14
N SER A 240 24.35 1.06 -28.62
CA SER A 240 24.97 0.93 -29.95
C SER A 240 23.98 1.26 -31.06
N ILE A 241 24.48 1.60 -32.25
CA ILE A 241 23.64 1.82 -33.44
C ILE A 241 22.74 0.60 -33.71
N LYS A 242 23.28 -0.61 -33.56
CA LYS A 242 22.56 -1.87 -33.64
C LYS A 242 21.35 -1.92 -32.73
N LYS A 243 21.54 -1.55 -31.46
CA LYS A 243 20.44 -1.54 -30.48
C LYS A 243 19.43 -0.42 -30.75
N ILE A 244 19.88 0.72 -31.29
CA ILE A 244 18.99 1.83 -31.68
C ILE A 244 18.11 1.41 -32.86
N LEU A 245 18.70 0.84 -33.92
CA LEU A 245 17.97 0.35 -35.10
C LEU A 245 17.05 -0.82 -34.74
N ALA A 246 17.49 -1.74 -33.87
CA ALA A 246 16.66 -2.83 -33.37
C ALA A 246 15.41 -2.33 -32.62
N ILE A 247 15.49 -1.22 -31.87
CA ILE A 247 14.31 -0.62 -31.22
C ILE A 247 13.34 -0.04 -32.27
N ALA A 248 13.86 0.44 -33.41
CA ALA A 248 13.06 0.89 -34.53
C ALA A 248 12.57 -0.25 -35.45
N GLY A 249 12.86 -1.52 -35.10
CA GLY A 249 12.44 -2.71 -35.84
C GLY A 249 13.38 -3.12 -36.99
N LEU A 250 14.52 -2.44 -37.17
CA LEU A 250 15.47 -2.72 -38.26
C LEU A 250 16.64 -3.59 -37.81
N ASP A 251 17.10 -4.46 -38.71
CA ASP A 251 18.39 -5.14 -38.57
C ASP A 251 19.50 -4.21 -39.07
N ALA A 252 20.45 -3.86 -38.21
CA ALA A 252 21.52 -2.94 -38.56
C ALA A 252 22.47 -3.50 -39.64
N SER A 253 22.57 -4.83 -39.74
CA SER A 253 23.42 -5.50 -40.72
C SER A 253 22.94 -5.28 -42.16
N GLU A 254 21.65 -4.98 -42.35
CA GLU A 254 21.06 -4.62 -43.66
C GLU A 254 21.33 -3.16 -44.06
N HIS A 255 21.82 -2.33 -43.13
CA HIS A 255 21.95 -0.87 -43.28
C HIS A 255 23.37 -0.35 -43.06
N ILE A 256 24.40 -1.20 -43.16
CA ILE A 256 25.81 -0.84 -42.96
C ILE A 256 26.23 0.35 -43.84
N SER A 257 25.80 0.40 -45.11
CA SER A 257 26.10 1.53 -45.99
C SER A 257 25.52 2.85 -45.48
N ASP A 258 24.33 2.84 -44.88
CA ASP A 258 23.69 4.04 -44.32
C ASP A 258 24.36 4.49 -43.02
N ILE A 259 24.81 3.53 -42.21
CA ILE A 259 25.57 3.75 -40.97
C ILE A 259 26.89 4.47 -41.29
N HIS A 260 27.63 3.97 -42.28
CA HIS A 260 28.86 4.63 -42.74
C HIS A 260 28.59 6.01 -43.34
N HIS A 261 27.50 6.17 -44.09
CA HIS A 261 27.16 7.42 -44.76
C HIS A 261 26.94 8.59 -43.77
N VAL A 262 26.36 8.33 -42.60
CA VAL A 262 26.19 9.34 -41.55
C VAL A 262 27.43 9.54 -40.68
N GLY A 263 28.51 8.79 -40.95
CA GLY A 263 29.81 8.93 -40.29
C GLY A 263 30.01 8.07 -39.05
N PHE A 264 29.29 6.94 -38.93
CA PHE A 264 29.58 5.92 -37.91
C PHE A 264 30.47 4.79 -38.48
N PRO A 265 31.37 4.21 -37.68
CA PRO A 265 32.31 3.20 -38.16
C PRO A 265 31.68 1.82 -38.33
N ASP A 266 30.71 1.43 -37.51
CA ASP A 266 30.01 0.15 -37.59
C ASP A 266 28.71 0.17 -36.76
N GLU A 267 27.97 -0.93 -36.79
CA GLU A 267 26.72 -1.09 -36.04
C GLU A 267 26.91 -1.23 -34.52
N GLU A 268 28.06 -1.68 -34.04
CA GLU A 268 28.33 -1.85 -32.61
C GLU A 268 28.78 -0.54 -31.94
N TYR A 269 29.15 0.47 -32.73
CA TYR A 269 29.53 1.79 -32.25
C TYR A 269 28.45 2.43 -31.36
N ILE A 270 28.90 3.01 -30.25
CA ILE A 270 28.05 3.72 -29.28
C ILE A 270 28.26 5.23 -29.45
N PRO A 271 27.25 5.98 -29.94
CA PRO A 271 27.37 7.42 -30.16
C PRO A 271 27.74 8.20 -28.89
N VAL A 272 28.76 9.05 -29.01
CA VAL A 272 29.21 9.91 -27.90
C VAL A 272 28.37 11.20 -27.82
N SER A 273 28.53 11.96 -26.74
CA SER A 273 27.82 13.24 -26.57
C SER A 273 28.17 14.19 -27.72
N GLY A 274 27.16 14.79 -28.35
CA GLY A 274 27.32 15.65 -29.51
C GLY A 274 27.07 14.95 -30.85
N GLU A 275 27.03 13.62 -30.90
CA GLU A 275 26.75 12.86 -32.13
C GLU A 275 25.25 12.54 -32.34
N GLU A 276 24.36 13.06 -31.49
CA GLU A 276 22.92 12.80 -31.56
C GLU A 276 22.31 13.24 -32.89
N HIS A 277 22.87 14.29 -33.51
CA HIS A 277 22.47 14.74 -34.84
C HIS A 277 22.76 13.67 -35.91
N LYS A 278 23.89 12.96 -35.85
CA LYS A 278 24.20 11.87 -36.81
C LYS A 278 23.23 10.71 -36.66
N VAL A 279 22.88 10.35 -35.41
CA VAL A 279 21.86 9.33 -35.14
C VAL A 279 20.50 9.78 -35.68
N HIS A 280 20.15 11.04 -35.47
CA HIS A 280 18.90 11.61 -35.99
C HIS A 280 18.84 11.52 -37.52
N TRP A 281 19.92 11.87 -38.22
CA TRP A 281 20.01 11.78 -39.67
C TRP A 281 19.90 10.34 -40.16
N LEU A 282 20.52 9.39 -39.46
CA LEU A 282 20.39 7.96 -39.77
C LEU A 282 18.94 7.49 -39.67
N ILE A 283 18.26 7.79 -38.54
CA ILE A 283 16.86 7.43 -38.35
C ILE A 283 15.97 8.11 -39.40
N ASN A 284 16.25 9.36 -39.78
CA ASN A 284 15.52 10.07 -40.81
C ASN A 284 15.66 9.42 -42.19
N LYS A 285 16.89 9.05 -42.54
CA LYS A 285 17.16 8.35 -43.79
C LYS A 285 16.47 6.98 -43.84
N LEU A 286 16.49 6.25 -42.73
CA LEU A 286 15.91 4.91 -42.63
C LEU A 286 14.40 4.89 -42.36
N PHE A 287 13.78 6.06 -42.18
CA PHE A 287 12.41 6.15 -41.75
C PHE A 287 11.37 5.42 -42.62
N PRO A 288 11.45 5.48 -43.96
CA PRO A 288 10.53 4.71 -44.81
C PRO A 288 10.61 3.20 -44.53
N TYR A 289 11.81 2.67 -44.29
CA TYR A 289 12.03 1.27 -43.93
C TYR A 289 11.46 0.96 -42.54
N ILE A 290 11.68 1.84 -41.57
CA ILE A 290 11.10 1.75 -40.22
C ILE A 290 9.58 1.66 -40.30
N LEU A 291 8.92 2.54 -41.09
CA LEU A 291 7.46 2.51 -41.25
C LEU A 291 6.95 1.21 -41.88
N LEU A 292 7.63 0.73 -42.93
CA LEU A 292 7.24 -0.50 -43.61
C LEU A 292 7.34 -1.69 -42.66
N LYS A 293 8.46 -1.80 -41.93
CA LYS A 293 8.69 -2.88 -40.97
C LYS A 293 7.74 -2.82 -39.78
N ASN A 294 7.51 -1.61 -39.25
CA ASN A 294 6.55 -1.39 -38.18
C ASN A 294 5.13 -1.75 -38.58
N THR A 295 4.75 -1.57 -39.85
CA THR A 295 3.43 -2.00 -40.35
C THR A 295 3.24 -3.52 -40.19
N GLN A 296 4.25 -4.32 -40.53
CA GLN A 296 4.24 -5.77 -40.29
C GLN A 296 4.16 -6.11 -38.80
N HIS A 297 4.89 -5.38 -37.95
CA HIS A 297 4.82 -5.57 -36.51
C HIS A 297 3.43 -5.23 -35.94
N ARG A 298 2.70 -4.25 -36.49
CA ARG A 298 1.34 -3.95 -36.00
C ARG A 298 0.38 -5.12 -36.19
N GLU A 299 0.53 -5.90 -37.25
CA GLU A 299 -0.31 -7.09 -37.47
C GLU A 299 -0.08 -8.13 -36.37
N VAL A 300 1.19 -8.42 -36.07
CA VAL A 300 1.57 -9.34 -34.98
C VAL A 300 1.04 -8.86 -33.63
N TYR A 301 1.17 -7.56 -33.34
CA TYR A 301 0.64 -6.97 -32.10
C TYR A 301 -0.89 -6.99 -32.05
N ALA A 302 -1.55 -6.68 -33.16
CA ALA A 302 -3.00 -6.72 -33.24
C ALA A 302 -3.51 -8.13 -32.97
N ASP A 303 -2.84 -9.16 -33.50
CA ASP A 303 -3.22 -10.55 -33.25
C ASP A 303 -3.00 -10.95 -31.78
N TYR A 304 -1.90 -10.53 -31.15
CA TYR A 304 -1.68 -10.73 -29.71
C TYR A 304 -2.81 -10.13 -28.86
N PHE A 305 -3.24 -8.90 -29.16
CA PHE A 305 -4.37 -8.27 -28.47
C PHE A 305 -5.71 -8.90 -28.83
N LYS A 306 -5.94 -9.32 -30.08
CA LYS A 306 -7.18 -10.02 -30.47
C LYS A 306 -7.35 -11.31 -29.68
N THR A 307 -6.29 -12.12 -29.54
CA THR A 307 -6.31 -13.33 -28.72
C THR A 307 -6.62 -13.00 -27.26
N ALA A 308 -5.98 -11.95 -26.71
CA ALA A 308 -6.29 -11.47 -25.36
C ALA A 308 -7.73 -10.95 -25.21
N CYS A 309 -8.36 -10.48 -26.28
CA CYS A 309 -9.72 -9.95 -26.25
C CYS A 309 -10.81 -10.98 -26.61
N GLU A 310 -10.43 -12.16 -27.08
CA GLU A 310 -11.35 -13.12 -27.67
C GLU A 310 -12.42 -13.63 -26.69
N GLY A 311 -13.69 -13.61 -27.12
CA GLY A 311 -14.82 -14.11 -26.33
C GLY A 311 -15.44 -13.09 -25.35
N TYR A 312 -14.93 -11.85 -25.31
CA TYR A 312 -15.42 -10.79 -24.42
C TYR A 312 -15.92 -9.59 -25.21
N LYS A 313 -16.96 -8.91 -24.71
CA LYS A 313 -17.60 -7.77 -25.41
C LYS A 313 -17.12 -6.43 -24.85
N ASN A 314 -17.12 -6.29 -23.53
CA ASN A 314 -16.68 -5.08 -22.84
C ASN A 314 -15.31 -5.32 -22.22
N ILE A 315 -14.30 -4.65 -22.75
CA ILE A 315 -12.89 -4.85 -22.38
C ILE A 315 -12.30 -3.52 -21.94
N ALA A 316 -11.58 -3.53 -20.83
CA ALA A 316 -10.82 -2.39 -20.30
C ALA A 316 -9.33 -2.71 -20.18
#